data_AF-A0A511VCN0-F1
#
_entry.id   AF-A0A511VCN0-F1
#
_cell.length_a   1.000
_cell.length_b   1.000
_cell.length_c   1.000
_cell.angle_alpha   90.00
_cell.angle_beta   90.00
_cell.angle_gamma   90.00
#
_symmetry.space_group_name_H-M   'P 1'
#
loop_
_entity.id
_entity.type
_entity.pdbx_description
1 polymer ?
#
loop_
_entity_poly.entity_id
_entity_poly.type
_entity_poly.pdbx_seq_one_letter_code
_entity_poly.pdbx_strand_id
1 'polypeptide(L)' 'MEELYPKYLAPDPNWQVIREYYCPGCGTQLEVEAVTPFYPVIMDFEPDIDAFYEEWLGQPVPEPAGIK' A
#
# COMPACT_ATOMS: atom_id res chain seq x y z
N MET A 1 -19.41 6.44 -2.86
CA MET A 1 -18.64 6.47 -4.12
C MET A 1 -18.93 7.71 -4.96
N GLU A 2 -20.15 8.23 -4.96
CA GLU A 2 -20.49 9.44 -5.73
C GLU A 2 -19.79 10.73 -5.24
N GLU A 3 -19.14 10.70 -4.07
CA GLU A 3 -18.24 11.76 -3.60
C GLU A 3 -16.96 11.88 -4.44
N LEU A 4 -16.45 10.74 -4.95
CA LEU A 4 -15.22 10.68 -5.74
C LEU A 4 -15.49 10.67 -7.25
N TYR A 5 -16.61 10.07 -7.66
CA TYR A 5 -16.95 9.86 -9.07
C TYR A 5 -18.34 10.41 -9.40
N PRO A 6 -18.54 11.01 -10.58
CA PRO A 6 -19.88 11.38 -11.04
C PRO A 6 -20.83 10.18 -11.10
N LYS A 7 -22.12 10.47 -10.98
CA LYS A 7 -23.18 9.46 -11.11
C LYS A 7 -23.00 8.64 -12.39
N TYR A 8 -23.12 7.32 -12.27
CA TYR A 8 -22.90 6.29 -13.31
C TYR A 8 -21.44 6.01 -13.71
N LEU A 9 -20.47 6.77 -13.20
CA LEU A 9 -19.04 6.50 -13.41
C LEU A 9 -18.38 5.84 -12.18
N ALA A 10 -19.09 5.79 -11.06
CA ALA A 10 -18.67 5.09 -9.85
C ALA A 10 -18.77 3.56 -10.03
N PRO A 11 -17.78 2.79 -9.55
CA PRO A 11 -17.92 1.34 -9.37
C PRO A 11 -19.11 0.98 -8.46
N ASP A 12 -19.76 -0.16 -8.74
CA ASP A 12 -20.79 -0.73 -7.85
C ASP A 12 -20.10 -1.33 -6.60
N PRO A 13 -20.44 -0.87 -5.38
CA PRO A 13 -19.82 -1.35 -4.13
C PRO A 13 -20.01 -2.84 -3.85
N ASN A 14 -21.00 -3.51 -4.47
CA ASN A 14 -21.16 -4.95 -4.34
C ASN A 14 -20.11 -5.75 -5.15
N TRP A 15 -19.42 -5.08 -6.07
CA TRP A 15 -18.41 -5.67 -6.95
C TRP A 15 -17.01 -5.15 -6.63
N GLN A 16 -16.88 -3.85 -6.36
CA GLN A 16 -15.59 -3.23 -6.07
C GLN A 16 -15.75 -2.19 -4.97
N VAL A 17 -14.92 -2.31 -3.94
CA VAL A 17 -14.76 -1.34 -2.87
C VAL A 17 -13.43 -0.61 -3.02
N ILE A 18 -13.43 0.67 -2.65
CA ILE A 18 -12.21 1.47 -2.53
C ILE A 18 -11.84 1.51 -1.05
N ARG A 19 -10.62 1.10 -0.71
CA ARG A 19 -10.06 1.17 0.65
C ARG A 19 -8.92 2.18 0.65
N GLU A 20 -9.02 3.19 1.50
CA GLU A 20 -8.04 4.28 1.59
C GLU A 20 -7.25 4.15 2.90
N TYR A 21 -5.93 4.04 2.80
CA TYR A 21 -5.04 3.87 3.94
C TYR A 21 -4.33 5.19 4.25
N TYR A 22 -4.47 5.65 5.49
CA TYR A 22 -3.97 6.95 5.93
C TYR A 22 -2.94 6.82 7.06
N CYS A 23 -1.97 7.74 7.08
CA CYS A 23 -1.07 7.91 8.21
C CYS A 23 -1.86 8.38 9.45
N PRO A 24 -1.80 7.69 10.60
CA PRO A 24 -2.55 8.08 11.80
C PRO A 24 -2.04 9.37 12.46
N GLY A 25 -0.81 9.82 12.13
CA GLY A 25 -0.22 11.04 12.68
C GLY A 25 -0.62 12.32 11.95
N CYS A 26 -0.58 12.30 10.61
CA CYS A 26 -0.78 13.51 9.78
C CYS A 26 -1.96 13.42 8.82
N GLY A 27 -2.62 12.27 8.66
CA GLY A 27 -3.74 12.09 7.73
C GLY A 27 -3.34 12.03 6.26
N THR A 28 -2.06 11.94 5.92
CA THR A 28 -1.62 11.72 4.52
C THR A 28 -2.18 10.40 4.01
N GLN A 29 -2.78 10.41 2.81
CA GLN A 29 -3.21 9.21 2.09
C GLN A 29 -2.00 8.50 1.52
N LEU A 30 -1.73 7.28 1.98
CA LEU A 30 -0.54 6.51 1.62
C LEU A 30 -0.82 5.51 0.49
N GLU A 31 -2.02 4.91 0.47
CA GLU A 31 -2.41 3.91 -0.53
C GLU A 31 -3.92 3.89 -0.74
N VAL A 32 -4.35 3.42 -1.92
CA VAL A 32 -5.75 3.20 -2.31
C VAL A 32 -5.89 1.85 -3.02
N GLU A 33 -6.60 0.91 -2.41
CA GLU A 33 -6.90 -0.38 -3.04
C GLU A 33 -8.31 -0.37 -3.66
N ALA A 34 -8.43 -0.92 -4.87
CA ALA A 34 -9.69 -1.04 -5.60
C ALA A 34 -10.05 -2.52 -5.84
N VAL A 35 -10.51 -3.20 -4.80
CA VAL A 35 -10.65 -4.67 -4.74
C VAL A 35 -12.11 -5.11 -4.56
N THR A 36 -12.39 -6.41 -4.69
CA THR A 36 -13.73 -6.94 -4.39
C THR A 36 -14.02 -6.91 -2.89
N PRO A 37 -15.31 -6.94 -2.46
CA PRO A 37 -15.63 -7.16 -1.05
C PRO A 37 -14.95 -8.41 -0.48
N PHE A 38 -14.57 -8.35 0.79
CA PHE A 38 -13.87 -9.41 1.55
C PHE A 38 -12.48 -9.81 1.04
N TYR A 39 -11.93 -9.11 0.03
CA TYR A 39 -10.56 -9.36 -0.40
C TYR A 39 -9.57 -9.04 0.73
N PRO A 40 -8.53 -9.86 0.97
CA PRO A 40 -7.50 -9.55 1.97
C PRO A 40 -6.82 -8.21 1.70
N VAL A 41 -6.18 -7.63 2.73
CA VAL A 41 -5.25 -6.51 2.54
C VAL A 41 -4.04 -7.01 1.77
N ILE A 42 -3.60 -6.26 0.76
CA ILE A 42 -2.47 -6.63 -0.09
C ILE A 42 -1.16 -6.26 0.62
N MET A 43 -0.18 -7.17 0.56
CA MET A 43 1.21 -6.86 0.88
C MET A 43 1.91 -6.51 -0.43
N ASP A 44 1.93 -5.24 -0.79
CA ASP A 44 2.36 -4.80 -2.14
C ASP A 44 3.82 -5.09 -2.44
N PHE A 45 4.68 -5.01 -1.41
CA PHE A 45 6.11 -5.14 -1.62
C PHE A 45 6.85 -5.73 -0.42
N GLU A 46 7.66 -6.75 -0.70
CA GLU A 46 8.63 -7.36 0.21
C GLU A 46 10.01 -7.32 -0.47
N PRO A 47 10.78 -6.23 -0.30
CA PRO A 47 12.10 -6.10 -0.90
C PRO A 47 13.13 -7.02 -0.25
N ASP A 48 13.98 -7.62 -1.08
CA ASP A 48 15.24 -8.19 -0.60
C ASP A 48 16.26 -7.07 -0.42
N ILE A 49 16.34 -6.55 0.81
CA ILE A 49 17.23 -5.45 1.17
C ILE A 49 18.69 -5.90 1.11
N ASP A 50 18.99 -7.14 1.51
CA ASP A 50 20.35 -7.64 1.56
C ASP A 50 20.93 -7.74 0.15
N ALA A 51 20.22 -8.37 -0.79
CA ALA A 51 20.65 -8.45 -2.18
C ALA A 51 20.76 -7.06 -2.84
N PHE A 52 19.81 -6.16 -2.56
CA PHE A 52 19.84 -4.81 -3.10
C PHE A 52 21.12 -4.05 -2.70
N TYR A 53 21.51 -4.12 -1.43
CA TYR A 53 22.69 -3.41 -0.95
C TYR A 53 23.99 -4.13 -1.31
N GLU A 54 24.12 -5.42 -1.00
CA GLU A 54 25.40 -6.12 -1.11
C GLU A 54 25.74 -6.50 -2.55
N GLU A 55 24.77 -7.02 -3.30
CA GLU A 55 25.01 -7.54 -4.65
C GLU A 55 24.87 -6.45 -5.72
N TRP A 56 23.87 -5.57 -5.60
CA TRP A 56 23.56 -4.61 -6.67
C TRP A 56 24.30 -3.28 -6.49
N LEU A 57 24.33 -2.75 -5.25
CA LEU A 57 25.00 -1.49 -4.95
C LEU A 57 26.47 -1.67 -4.51
N GLY A 58 26.85 -2.87 -4.07
CA GLY A 58 28.18 -3.12 -3.50
C GLY A 58 28.42 -2.33 -2.20
N GLN A 59 27.35 -2.03 -1.47
CA GLN A 59 27.37 -1.28 -0.21
C GLN A 59 27.00 -2.20 0.96
N PRO A 60 27.53 -1.98 2.17
CA PRO A 60 27.08 -2.72 3.34
C PRO A 60 25.61 -2.40 3.65
N VAL A 61 24.86 -3.40 4.09
CA VAL A 61 23.49 -3.21 4.61
C VAL A 61 23.54 -2.26 5.82
N PRO A 62 22.72 -1.20 5.88
CA PRO A 62 22.66 -0.30 7.02
C PRO A 62 22.29 -1.06 8.30
N GLU A 63 22.95 -0.76 9.43
CA GLU A 63 22.59 -1.36 10.72
C GLU A 63 21.13 -1.06 11.05
N PRO A 64 20.28 -2.08 11.26
CA PRO A 64 18.90 -1.85 11.65
C PRO A 64 18.86 -1.10 12.98
N ALA A 65 18.12 0.01 13.04
CA ALA A 65 17.77 0.65 14.30
C ALA A 65 16.89 -0.34 15.08
N GLY A 66 17.50 -1.08 16.01
CA GLY A 66 16.99 -2.34 16.50
C GLY A 66 15.52 -2.39 16.91
N ILE A 67 14.87 -3.49 16.52
CA ILE A 67 13.83 -4.11 17.30
C ILE A 67 14.49 -5.37 17.90
N LYS A 68 14.65 -5.40 19.21
CA LYS A 68 14.91 -6.66 19.93
C LYS A 68 13.65 -7.51 19.93
#